data_AF-A0A5B0B0B7-F1
#
_entry.id   AF-A0A5B0B0B7-F1
#
_cell.length_a   1.000
_cell.length_b   1.000
_cell.length_c   1.000
_cell.angle_alpha   90.00
_cell.angle_beta   90.00
_cell.angle_gamma   90.00
#
_symmetry.space_group_name_H-M   'P 1'
#
loop_
_entity.id
_entity.type
_entity.pdbx_description
1 polymer ?
#
loop_
_entity_poly.entity_id
_entity_poly.type
_entity_poly.pdbx_seq_one_letter_code
_entity_poly.pdbx_strand_id
1 'polypeptide(L)'
;MERGAGRRAEKRSPYDVFWAAPESAAVWDQLPVPVLEAIVRSDEKRLAVERSRVSPELREKITTPVYSVADRFASWERLVRRMEPGWPGGDFYPVSVYGNDLDSRDVLDEVMRALPEEAQAGALGRLLERLDARFRAASVPDASRSLRPWVRPTKEVPDVELAEWWRRRPAREPWV
;
A
#
# COMPACT_ATOMS: atom_id res chain seq x y z
N MET A 1 -8.95 32.59 36.19
CA MET A 1 -9.82 31.45 35.81
C MET A 1 -10.64 31.93 34.63
N GLU A 2 -10.75 31.32 33.44
CA GLU A 2 -10.25 30.08 32.87
C GLU A 2 -10.13 30.26 31.34
N ARG A 3 -9.03 29.73 30.80
CA ARG A 3 -8.85 28.99 29.54
C ARG A 3 -9.98 29.06 28.50
N GLY A 4 -9.74 29.86 27.45
CA GLY A 4 -10.28 29.64 26.11
C GLY A 4 -9.16 29.31 25.13
N ALA A 5 -8.45 28.20 25.33
CA ALA A 5 -7.48 27.69 24.35
C ALA A 5 -8.27 27.22 23.11
N GLY A 6 -8.47 28.14 22.16
CA GLY A 6 -8.93 27.83 20.82
C GLY A 6 -7.93 26.87 20.20
N ARG A 7 -8.24 25.57 20.24
CA ARG A 7 -7.59 24.56 19.41
C ARG A 7 -7.81 24.98 17.97
N ARG A 8 -6.84 25.67 17.38
CA ARG A 8 -6.69 25.72 15.92
C ARG A 8 -6.69 24.26 15.49
N ALA A 9 -7.71 23.86 14.73
CA ALA A 9 -7.65 22.65 13.95
C ALA A 9 -6.43 22.78 13.04
N GLU A 10 -5.34 22.13 13.44
CA GLU A 10 -4.13 22.01 12.66
C GLU A 10 -4.55 21.33 11.35
N LYS A 11 -4.46 22.07 10.25
CA LYS A 11 -4.72 21.52 8.92
C LYS A 11 -3.72 20.37 8.74
N ARG A 12 -4.19 19.12 8.82
CA ARG A 12 -3.36 17.95 8.50
C ARG A 12 -2.73 18.18 7.13
N SER A 13 -1.39 18.15 7.08
CA SER A 13 -0.65 18.19 5.83
C SER A 13 -1.16 17.06 4.92
N PRO A 14 -1.40 17.31 3.62
CA PRO A 14 -1.79 16.25 2.68
C PRO A 14 -0.70 15.17 2.47
N TYR A 15 0.42 15.23 3.21
CA TYR A 15 1.65 14.48 2.98
C TYR A 15 2.17 13.67 4.18
N ASP A 16 1.35 13.34 5.18
CA ASP A 16 1.75 12.24 6.07
C ASP A 16 1.43 10.90 5.40
N VAL A 17 2.18 10.59 4.33
CA VAL A 17 2.07 9.33 3.56
C VAL A 17 2.16 8.12 4.48
N PHE A 18 2.84 8.25 5.62
CA PHE A 18 3.01 7.20 6.62
C PHE A 18 2.05 7.30 7.81
N TRP A 19 0.97 8.08 7.72
CA TRP A 19 -0.08 8.06 8.74
C TRP A 19 -0.55 6.61 8.96
N ALA A 20 -0.56 6.17 10.23
CA ALA A 20 -0.86 4.80 10.65
C ALA A 20 0.03 3.70 10.02
N ALA A 21 1.20 4.08 9.49
CA ALA A 21 2.25 3.19 8.98
C ALA A 21 3.64 3.55 9.57
N PRO A 22 3.79 3.49 10.91
CA PRO A 22 4.99 3.94 11.60
C PRO A 22 6.26 3.15 11.24
N GLU A 23 6.12 1.88 10.84
CA GLU A 23 7.29 1.06 10.49
C GLU A 23 7.85 1.46 9.13
N SER A 24 6.96 1.78 8.18
CA SER A 24 7.30 2.37 6.89
C SER A 24 7.97 3.74 7.07
N ALA A 25 7.44 4.61 7.94
CA ALA A 25 8.07 5.89 8.28
C ALA A 25 9.50 5.69 8.81
N ALA A 26 9.66 4.83 9.82
CA ALA A 26 10.95 4.58 10.45
C ALA A 26 11.99 4.00 9.49
N VAL A 27 11.57 3.16 8.53
CA VAL A 27 12.45 2.65 7.48
C VAL A 27 12.81 3.76 6.49
N TRP A 28 11.85 4.59 6.10
CA TRP A 28 12.07 5.70 5.17
C TRP A 28 13.13 6.68 5.67
N ASP A 29 13.09 7.02 6.95
CA ASP A 29 14.04 7.92 7.61
C ASP A 29 15.49 7.40 7.61
N GLN A 30 15.68 6.10 7.36
CA GLN A 30 16.98 5.42 7.41
C GLN A 30 17.46 4.96 6.02
N LEU A 31 16.72 5.27 4.95
CA LEU A 31 17.11 4.82 3.62
C LEU A 31 18.39 5.52 3.14
N PRO A 32 19.36 4.76 2.59
CA PRO A 32 20.53 5.36 1.95
C PRO A 32 20.12 6.25 0.79
N VAL A 33 20.87 7.35 0.57
CA VAL A 33 20.62 8.30 -0.53
C VAL A 33 20.48 7.60 -1.90
N PRO A 34 21.33 6.63 -2.30
CA PRO A 34 21.16 5.95 -3.59
C PRO A 34 19.83 5.20 -3.75
N VAL A 35 19.28 4.68 -2.64
CA VAL A 35 17.97 4.01 -2.62
C VAL A 35 16.85 5.04 -2.76
N LEU A 36 16.94 6.16 -2.04
CA LEU A 36 15.99 7.27 -2.16
C LEU A 36 15.94 7.83 -3.59
N GLU A 37 17.10 8.03 -4.22
CA GLU A 37 17.16 8.47 -5.62
C GLU A 37 16.54 7.46 -6.59
N ALA A 38 16.75 6.16 -6.35
CA ALA A 38 16.13 5.12 -7.16
C ALA A 38 14.60 5.10 -7.02
N ILE A 39 14.09 5.32 -5.82
CA ILE A 39 12.67 5.48 -5.54
C ILE A 39 12.11 6.70 -6.28
N VAL A 40 12.76 7.86 -6.18
CA VAL A 40 12.35 9.08 -6.88
C VAL A 40 12.25 8.83 -8.38
N ARG A 41 13.25 8.18 -9.00
CA ARG A 41 13.19 7.82 -10.43
C ARG A 41 12.02 6.88 -10.76
N SER A 42 11.68 5.95 -9.87
CA SER A 42 10.51 5.08 -10.03
C SER A 42 9.21 5.87 -9.98
N ASP A 43 9.10 6.78 -9.01
CA ASP A 43 7.94 7.66 -8.81
C ASP A 43 7.76 8.66 -9.96
N GLU A 44 8.85 9.18 -10.53
CA GLU A 44 8.81 10.04 -11.72
C GLU A 44 8.27 9.31 -12.95
N LYS A 45 8.71 8.07 -13.18
CA LYS A 45 8.18 7.21 -14.25
C LYS A 45 6.69 6.97 -14.05
N ARG A 46 6.27 6.69 -12.81
CA ARG A 46 4.87 6.47 -12.47
C ARG A 46 4.05 7.74 -12.70
N LEU A 47 4.53 8.89 -12.24
CA LEU A 47 3.90 10.18 -12.42
C LEU A 47 3.72 10.52 -13.90
N ALA A 48 4.71 10.23 -14.75
CA ALA A 48 4.61 10.43 -16.19
C ALA A 48 3.46 9.62 -16.82
N VAL A 49 3.30 8.35 -16.43
CA VAL A 49 2.19 7.48 -16.89
C VAL A 49 0.83 7.99 -16.39
N GLU A 50 0.73 8.45 -15.15
CA GLU A 50 -0.52 9.00 -14.61
C GLU A 50 -0.90 10.30 -15.32
N ARG A 51 0.07 11.19 -15.54
CA ARG A 51 -0.09 12.44 -16.29
C ARG A 51 -0.48 12.25 -17.75
N SER A 52 -0.10 11.13 -18.38
CA SER A 52 -0.47 10.83 -19.77
C SER A 52 -1.93 10.39 -19.91
N ARG A 53 -2.59 10.01 -18.81
CA ARG A 53 -3.97 9.49 -18.78
C ARG A 53 -5.02 10.52 -18.39
N VAL A 54 -4.60 11.75 -18.07
CA VAL A 54 -5.49 12.84 -17.63
C VAL A 54 -5.51 13.98 -18.63
N SER A 55 -6.54 14.83 -18.52
CA SER A 55 -6.66 16.05 -19.33
C SER A 55 -5.49 17.01 -19.07
N PRO A 56 -5.16 17.90 -20.02
CA PRO A 56 -4.09 18.89 -19.84
C PRO A 56 -4.24 19.71 -18.55
N GLU A 57 -5.47 20.10 -18.20
CA GLU A 57 -5.78 20.93 -17.02
C GLU A 57 -5.55 20.18 -15.70
N LEU A 58 -5.71 18.85 -15.69
CA LEU A 58 -5.40 18.01 -14.53
C LEU A 58 -3.91 17.67 -14.47
N ARG A 59 -3.26 17.54 -15.63
CA ARG A 59 -1.85 17.11 -15.73
C ARG A 59 -0.92 17.98 -14.90
N GLU A 60 -1.10 19.31 -14.96
CA GLU A 60 -0.27 20.27 -14.24
C GLU A 60 -0.51 20.26 -12.73
N LYS A 61 -1.71 19.81 -12.30
CA LYS A 61 -2.11 19.77 -10.89
C LYS A 61 -1.61 18.52 -10.15
N ILE A 62 -1.28 17.45 -10.88
CA ILE A 62 -0.74 16.23 -10.29
C ILE A 62 0.77 16.38 -10.18
N THR A 63 1.29 16.68 -9.00
CA THR A 63 2.73 16.90 -8.75
C THR A 63 3.44 15.70 -8.14
N THR A 64 2.69 14.74 -7.62
CA THR A 64 3.17 13.48 -7.06
C THR A 64 2.32 12.34 -7.59
N PRO A 65 2.89 11.14 -7.81
CA PRO A 65 2.08 10.00 -8.24
C PRO A 65 1.06 9.66 -7.14
N VAL A 66 -0.14 9.22 -7.55
CA VAL A 66 -1.21 8.79 -6.64
C VAL A 66 -0.79 7.55 -5.85
N TYR A 67 0.03 6.69 -6.46
CA TYR A 67 0.58 5.50 -5.83
C TYR A 67 2.11 5.50 -5.92
N SER A 68 2.73 6.40 -5.15
CA SER A 68 4.19 6.41 -4.96
C SER A 68 4.67 5.12 -4.30
N VAL A 69 5.97 4.83 -4.35
CA VAL A 69 6.54 3.68 -3.62
C VAL A 69 6.23 3.79 -2.12
N ALA A 70 6.30 5.00 -1.57
CA ALA A 70 5.96 5.28 -0.17
C ALA A 70 4.48 4.96 0.15
N ASP A 71 3.55 5.40 -0.71
CA ASP A 71 2.11 5.13 -0.54
C ASP A 71 1.80 3.64 -0.57
N ARG A 72 2.51 2.88 -1.41
CA ARG A 72 2.33 1.43 -1.51
C ARG A 72 2.78 0.71 -0.24
N PHE A 73 3.96 1.04 0.28
CA PHE A 73 4.42 0.51 1.57
C PHE A 73 3.46 0.88 2.70
N ALA A 74 3.07 2.16 2.78
CA ALA A 74 2.17 2.62 3.82
C ALA A 74 0.79 1.96 3.74
N SER A 75 0.23 1.78 2.53
CA SER A 75 -1.05 1.11 2.33
C SER A 75 -0.97 -0.36 2.74
N TRP A 76 0.11 -1.05 2.39
CA TRP A 76 0.33 -2.44 2.79
C TRP A 76 0.43 -2.59 4.32
N GLU A 77 1.22 -1.74 4.98
CA GLU A 77 1.31 -1.75 6.43
C GLU A 77 -0.04 -1.47 7.10
N ARG A 78 -0.80 -0.48 6.64
CA ARG A 78 -2.12 -0.18 7.18
C ARG A 78 -3.07 -1.36 7.08
N LEU A 79 -3.11 -2.04 5.94
CA LEU A 79 -3.94 -3.22 5.75
C LEU A 79 -3.53 -4.32 6.75
N VAL A 80 -2.24 -4.65 6.80
CA VAL A 80 -1.70 -5.66 7.73
C VAL A 80 -2.09 -5.33 9.17
N ARG A 81 -1.81 -4.11 9.63
CA ARG A 81 -2.09 -3.68 11.01
C ARG A 81 -3.58 -3.72 11.34
N ARG A 82 -4.45 -3.46 10.36
CA ARG A 82 -5.91 -3.56 10.53
C ARG A 82 -6.37 -5.01 10.66
N MET A 83 -5.72 -5.93 9.95
CA MET A 83 -6.03 -7.37 10.00
C MET A 83 -5.55 -8.06 11.27
N GLU A 84 -4.41 -7.66 11.82
CA GLU A 84 -3.76 -8.29 12.99
C GLU A 84 -4.68 -8.56 14.20
N PRO A 85 -5.53 -7.62 14.65
CA PRO A 85 -6.45 -7.89 15.77
C PRO A 85 -7.65 -8.78 15.39
N GLY A 86 -7.68 -9.36 14.19
CA GLY A 86 -8.77 -10.20 13.69
C GLY A 86 -9.94 -9.40 13.10
N TRP A 87 -9.67 -8.18 12.65
CA TRP A 87 -10.63 -7.19 12.14
C TRP A 87 -11.81 -6.91 13.11
N PRO A 88 -11.82 -5.75 13.80
CA PRO A 88 -12.87 -5.47 14.79
C PRO A 88 -14.26 -5.49 14.14
N GLY A 89 -15.24 -6.04 14.85
CA GLY A 89 -16.63 -5.97 14.40
C GLY A 89 -17.09 -4.52 14.31
N GLY A 90 -17.56 -4.09 13.14
CA GLY A 90 -18.01 -2.72 12.87
C GLY A 90 -17.03 -1.85 12.08
N ASP A 91 -15.78 -2.29 11.86
CA ASP A 91 -14.84 -1.61 10.96
C ASP A 91 -15.06 -2.06 9.51
N PHE A 92 -16.15 -1.58 8.89
CA PHE A 92 -16.52 -1.93 7.53
C PHE A 92 -15.39 -1.58 6.54
N TYR A 93 -15.04 -2.54 5.69
CA TYR A 93 -14.01 -2.36 4.68
C TYR A 93 -14.47 -2.97 3.36
N PRO A 94 -14.77 -2.15 2.34
CA PRO A 94 -15.25 -2.67 1.08
C PRO A 94 -14.25 -3.65 0.47
N VAL A 95 -14.75 -4.78 -0.04
CA VAL A 95 -13.92 -5.77 -0.76
C VAL A 95 -13.18 -5.15 -1.96
N SER A 96 -13.73 -4.11 -2.58
CA SER A 96 -13.07 -3.34 -3.64
C SER A 96 -11.84 -2.59 -3.15
N VAL A 97 -11.87 -2.06 -1.92
CA VAL A 97 -10.73 -1.37 -1.31
C VAL A 97 -9.66 -2.39 -0.92
N TYR A 98 -10.08 -3.53 -0.34
CA TYR A 98 -9.17 -4.65 -0.08
C TYR A 98 -8.50 -5.16 -1.36
N GLY A 99 -9.26 -5.32 -2.45
CA GLY A 99 -8.71 -5.68 -3.76
C GLY A 99 -7.72 -4.65 -4.28
N ASN A 100 -7.98 -3.34 -4.11
CA ASN A 100 -7.03 -2.30 -4.51
C ASN A 100 -5.72 -2.36 -3.71
N ASP A 101 -5.76 -2.72 -2.43
CA ASP A 101 -4.55 -2.90 -1.61
C ASP A 101 -3.73 -4.11 -2.10
N LEU A 102 -4.40 -5.20 -2.50
CA LEU A 102 -3.73 -6.38 -3.06
C LEU A 102 -3.12 -6.10 -4.45
N ASP A 103 -3.87 -5.43 -5.35
CA ASP A 103 -3.35 -4.93 -6.62
C ASP A 103 -2.13 -4.01 -6.36
N SER A 104 -2.21 -3.19 -5.30
CA SER A 104 -1.13 -2.28 -4.93
C SER A 104 0.12 -3.03 -4.46
N ARG A 105 -0.06 -4.17 -3.79
CA ARG A 105 1.02 -5.08 -3.38
C ARG A 105 1.65 -5.83 -4.55
N ASP A 106 0.88 -6.22 -5.57
CA ASP A 106 1.43 -6.78 -6.82
C ASP A 106 2.39 -5.78 -7.48
N VAL A 107 1.92 -4.54 -7.66
CA VAL A 107 2.77 -3.48 -8.26
C VAL A 107 3.96 -3.15 -7.36
N LEU A 108 3.82 -3.23 -6.03
CA LEU A 108 4.95 -3.05 -5.12
C LEU A 108 6.02 -4.14 -5.33
N ASP A 109 5.61 -5.38 -5.62
CA ASP A 109 6.52 -6.48 -5.96
C ASP A 109 7.33 -6.16 -7.21
N GLU A 110 6.66 -5.68 -8.26
CA GLU A 110 7.30 -5.26 -9.53
C GLU A 110 8.27 -4.11 -9.32
N VAL A 111 7.86 -3.09 -8.55
CA VAL A 111 8.70 -1.94 -8.23
C VAL A 111 9.93 -2.37 -7.45
N MET A 112 9.78 -3.23 -6.44
CA MET A 112 10.92 -3.72 -5.65
C MET A 112 11.92 -4.50 -6.50
N ARG A 113 11.46 -5.35 -7.43
CA ARG A 113 12.35 -6.05 -8.38
C ARG A 113 13.11 -5.10 -9.32
N ALA A 114 12.53 -3.94 -9.62
CA ALA A 114 13.15 -2.94 -10.49
C ALA A 114 14.10 -1.97 -9.74
N LEU A 115 14.07 -1.96 -8.40
CA LEU A 115 14.99 -1.18 -7.59
C LEU A 115 16.37 -1.87 -7.49
N PRO A 116 17.44 -1.12 -7.17
CA PRO A 116 18.77 -1.69 -6.95
C PRO A 116 18.77 -2.80 -5.90
N GLU A 117 19.73 -3.72 -6.00
CA GLU A 117 19.86 -4.87 -5.08
C GLU A 117 19.97 -4.41 -3.62
N GLU A 118 20.60 -3.26 -3.36
CA GLU A 118 20.73 -2.67 -2.04
C GLU A 118 19.38 -2.29 -1.42
N ALA A 119 18.38 -1.94 -2.23
CA ALA A 119 17.02 -1.70 -1.74
C ALA A 119 16.33 -3.02 -1.38
N GLN A 120 16.52 -4.05 -2.20
CA GLN A 120 15.93 -5.39 -2.04
C GLN A 120 16.53 -6.14 -0.85
N ALA A 121 17.85 -6.18 -0.72
CA ALA A 121 18.54 -6.80 0.42
C ALA A 121 18.53 -5.91 1.68
N GLY A 122 18.17 -4.64 1.52
CA GLY A 122 18.21 -3.60 2.56
C GLY A 122 16.99 -3.55 3.46
N ALA A 123 16.76 -2.38 4.05
CA ALA A 123 15.68 -2.15 5.00
C ALA A 123 14.28 -2.29 4.36
N LEU A 124 14.12 -1.96 3.08
CA LEU A 124 12.84 -2.06 2.37
C LEU A 124 12.42 -3.51 2.13
N GLY A 125 13.32 -4.36 1.63
CA GLY A 125 13.00 -5.77 1.45
C GLY A 125 12.67 -6.46 2.77
N ARG A 126 13.46 -6.22 3.83
CA ARG A 126 13.16 -6.75 5.17
C ARG A 126 11.82 -6.25 5.73
N LEU A 127 11.47 -4.99 5.47
CA LEU A 127 10.15 -4.47 5.85
C LEU A 127 9.04 -5.20 5.11
N LEU A 128 9.18 -5.35 3.78
CA LEU A 128 8.18 -6.01 2.95
C LEU A 128 7.98 -7.47 3.34
N GLU A 129 9.07 -8.23 3.52
CA GLU A 129 9.04 -9.63 3.97
C GLU A 129 8.31 -9.78 5.31
N ARG A 130 8.58 -8.87 6.26
CA ARG A 130 7.94 -8.87 7.57
C ARG A 130 6.45 -8.53 7.49
N LEU A 131 6.07 -7.55 6.66
CA LEU A 131 4.67 -7.22 6.43
C LEU A 131 3.92 -8.40 5.77
N ASP A 132 4.54 -9.06 4.78
CA ASP A 132 3.97 -10.24 4.12
C ASP A 132 3.80 -11.41 5.09
N ALA A 133 4.76 -11.63 5.99
CA ALA A 133 4.65 -12.65 7.03
C ALA A 133 3.48 -12.38 7.99
N ARG A 134 3.31 -11.12 8.39
CA ARG A 134 2.20 -10.69 9.26
C ARG A 134 0.85 -10.76 8.55
N PHE A 135 0.79 -10.38 7.28
CA PHE A 135 -0.39 -10.59 6.43
C PHE A 135 -0.78 -12.08 6.41
N ARG A 136 0.18 -12.98 6.16
CA ARG A 136 -0.06 -14.43 6.16
C ARG A 136 -0.60 -14.91 7.50
N ALA A 137 -0.04 -14.44 8.62
CA ALA A 137 -0.47 -14.80 9.96
C ALA A 137 -1.88 -14.29 10.29
N ALA A 138 -2.27 -13.11 9.77
CA ALA A 138 -3.57 -12.48 10.00
C ALA A 138 -4.66 -12.88 8.99
N SER A 139 -4.38 -13.82 8.08
CA SER A 139 -5.28 -14.25 7.03
C SER A 139 -5.44 -15.77 6.96
N VAL A 140 -6.55 -16.22 6.39
CA VAL A 140 -6.85 -17.63 6.15
C VAL A 140 -6.90 -17.92 4.64
N PRO A 141 -6.66 -19.18 4.20
CA PRO A 141 -6.86 -19.56 2.81
C PRO A 141 -8.29 -19.25 2.32
N ASP A 142 -8.42 -18.66 1.15
CA ASP A 142 -9.70 -18.35 0.50
C ASP A 142 -10.11 -19.48 -0.46
N ALA A 143 -10.54 -20.62 0.09
CA ALA A 143 -10.99 -21.76 -0.72
C ALA A 143 -12.20 -21.43 -1.60
N SER A 144 -13.03 -20.45 -1.20
CA SER A 144 -14.18 -19.93 -1.94
C SER A 144 -13.80 -19.04 -3.13
N ARG A 145 -12.55 -18.59 -3.22
CA ARG A 145 -12.07 -17.65 -4.24
C ARG A 145 -12.92 -16.36 -4.27
N SER A 146 -13.33 -15.90 -3.10
CA SER A 146 -14.14 -14.69 -2.89
C SER A 146 -13.52 -13.42 -3.50
N LEU A 147 -12.19 -13.36 -3.58
CA LEU A 147 -11.44 -12.23 -4.14
C LEU A 147 -11.27 -12.28 -5.66
N ARG A 148 -11.56 -13.42 -6.29
CA ARG A 148 -11.32 -13.63 -7.72
C ARG A 148 -11.97 -12.60 -8.64
N PRO A 149 -13.22 -12.14 -8.40
CA PRO A 149 -13.84 -11.10 -9.21
C PRO A 149 -13.13 -9.73 -9.16
N TRP A 150 -12.20 -9.54 -8.21
CA TRP A 150 -11.54 -8.25 -7.94
C TRP A 150 -10.11 -8.15 -8.45
N VAL A 151 -9.51 -9.26 -8.91
CA VAL A 151 -8.17 -9.30 -9.53
C VAL A 151 -8.17 -8.50 -10.82
N ARG A 152 -7.13 -7.71 -11.14
CA ARG A 152 -7.03 -7.02 -12.44
C ARG A 152 -5.87 -7.57 -13.31
N PRO A 153 -6.06 -7.75 -14.63
CA PRO A 153 -7.32 -7.71 -15.37
C PRO A 153 -8.22 -8.91 -15.02
N THR A 154 -9.50 -8.63 -14.81
CA THR A 154 -10.50 -9.50 -14.15
C THR A 154 -10.83 -10.84 -14.80
N LYS A 155 -10.15 -11.29 -15.87
CA LYS A 155 -10.64 -12.44 -16.65
C LYS A 155 -9.64 -13.47 -17.20
N GLU A 156 -8.32 -13.33 -17.07
CA GLU A 156 -7.42 -14.22 -17.84
C GLU A 156 -6.25 -14.85 -17.08
N VAL A 157 -5.87 -14.36 -15.89
CA VAL A 157 -4.71 -14.90 -15.15
C VAL A 157 -5.12 -16.15 -14.37
N PRO A 158 -4.63 -17.35 -14.66
CA PRO A 158 -4.91 -18.56 -13.87
C PRO A 158 -4.60 -18.37 -12.38
N ASP A 159 -5.34 -19.03 -11.49
CA ASP A 159 -5.16 -18.88 -10.02
C ASP A 159 -3.75 -19.27 -9.54
N VAL A 160 -3.07 -20.15 -10.29
CA VAL A 160 -1.68 -20.57 -10.02
C VAL A 160 -0.67 -19.46 -10.28
N GLU A 161 -1.02 -18.51 -11.14
CA GLU A 161 -0.18 -17.36 -11.52
C GLU A 161 -0.45 -16.14 -10.61
N LEU A 162 -1.53 -16.16 -9.83
CA LEU A 162 -1.78 -15.11 -8.85
C LEU A 162 -0.73 -15.15 -7.74
N ALA A 163 -0.38 -13.97 -7.22
CA ALA A 163 0.41 -13.90 -6.01
C ALA A 163 -0.34 -14.51 -4.81
N GLU A 164 0.41 -14.96 -3.80
CA GLU A 164 -0.13 -15.68 -2.66
C GLU A 164 -1.24 -14.91 -1.93
N TRP A 165 -1.10 -13.59 -1.79
CA TRP A 165 -2.05 -12.77 -1.05
C TRP A 165 -3.46 -12.77 -1.65
N TRP A 166 -3.62 -12.99 -2.95
CA TRP A 166 -4.93 -13.14 -3.60
C TRP A 166 -5.67 -14.44 -3.26
N ARG A 167 -4.95 -15.46 -2.77
CA ARG A 167 -5.53 -16.73 -2.33
C ARG A 167 -5.85 -16.74 -0.84
N ARG A 168 -5.83 -15.57 -0.20
CA ARG A 168 -6.02 -15.42 1.25
C ARG A 168 -7.01 -14.30 1.53
N ARG A 169 -7.84 -14.50 2.54
CA ARG A 169 -8.81 -13.51 3.03
C ARG A 169 -8.63 -13.25 4.52
N PRO A 170 -9.09 -12.11 5.05
CA PRO A 170 -9.18 -11.91 6.49
C PRO A 170 -9.98 -13.04 7.16
N ALA A 171 -9.57 -13.45 8.36
CA ALA A 171 -10.26 -14.49 9.12
C ALA A 171 -11.73 -14.12 9.41
N ARG A 172 -11.98 -12.82 9.65
CA ARG A 172 -13.30 -12.22 9.71
C ARG A 172 -13.45 -11.25 8.55
N GLU A 173 -14.44 -11.49 7.69
CA GLU A 173 -14.69 -10.63 6.54
C GLU A 173 -15.28 -9.28 6.99
N PRO A 174 -14.69 -8.15 6.58
CA PRO A 174 -15.18 -6.82 6.94
C PRO A 174 -16.16 -6.21 5.93
N TRP A 175 -16.48 -6.94 4.85
CA TRP A 175 -17.37 -6.51 3.77
C TRP A 175 -18.73 -7.21 3.78
N VAL A 176 -19.00 -8.04 4.80
CA VAL A 176 -20.26 -8.75 5.00
C VAL A 176 -21.12 -8.12 6.10
#